data_AF-A0A4S8LXC5-F1
#
_entry.id   AF-A0A4S8LXC5-F1
#
_cell.length_a   1.000
_cell.length_b   1.000
_cell.length_c   1.000
_cell.angle_alpha   90.00
_cell.angle_beta   90.00
_cell.angle_gamma   90.00
#
_symmetry.space_group_name_H-M   'P 1'
#
loop_
_entity.id
_entity.type
_entity.pdbx_description
1 polymer ?
#
loop_
_entity_poly.entity_id
_entity_poly.type
_entity_poly.pdbx_seq_one_letter_code
_entity_poly.pdbx_strand_id
1 'polypeptide(L)'
;MLARNNDVEGAIRSIRSLEDRFNAKHQYPYVLLNEVPFSDDFKRRLSVITPSHIDFGVIPREHWYQPQWIDEEKASKARERMKMENVKYGDSVPYHNMCRYNSGFFYKHELLQKYKWYWRVEPNVKFHCDINQDPFLLMEQNDKIYGFTIATYEISATIPSLWSHVTEFMKAHPEYIAQNNSMEFLSSTHGRTYNRCHFWSNFEIADMDFWRGEAYTAFFEHLDASGNFYYERWGDAPVHSIAAGLFLRRDQIHFFENIGYQHDDWSHCPLPDKIWEEGRCACNQRNSFDYDSSSCKPIWDRMMSQST
;
A
#
# COMPACT_ATOMS: atom_id res chain seq x y z
N MET A 1 -10.27 4.33 -2.37
CA MET A 1 -9.74 4.07 -3.73
C MET A 1 -9.28 5.37 -4.34
N LEU A 2 -8.04 5.42 -4.82
CA LEU A 2 -7.55 6.50 -5.68
C LEU A 2 -7.81 6.06 -7.13
N ALA A 3 -8.55 6.84 -7.92
CA ALA A 3 -8.91 6.45 -9.28
C ALA A 3 -9.14 7.68 -10.16
N ARG A 4 -8.86 7.56 -11.46
CA ARG A 4 -9.21 8.56 -12.46
C ARG A 4 -10.56 8.27 -13.09
N ASN A 5 -11.13 9.27 -13.76
CA ASN A 5 -12.37 9.12 -14.52
C ASN A 5 -12.31 7.97 -15.56
N ASN A 6 -11.15 7.74 -16.16
CA ASN A 6 -10.96 6.67 -17.15
C ASN A 6 -10.84 5.27 -16.52
N ASP A 7 -10.72 5.16 -15.19
CA ASP A 7 -10.62 3.89 -14.49
C ASP A 7 -11.98 3.31 -14.11
N VAL A 8 -13.10 3.92 -14.56
CA VAL A 8 -14.47 3.55 -14.15
C VAL A 8 -14.76 2.06 -14.29
N GLU A 9 -14.31 1.42 -15.38
CA GLU A 9 -14.51 -0.02 -15.58
C GLU A 9 -13.73 -0.86 -14.56
N GLY A 10 -12.51 -0.43 -14.24
CA GLY A 10 -11.67 -1.09 -13.24
C GLY A 10 -12.23 -0.92 -11.84
N ALA A 11 -12.68 0.30 -11.50
CA ALA A 11 -13.32 0.60 -10.23
C ALA A 11 -14.61 -0.23 -10.03
N ILE A 12 -15.45 -0.34 -11.06
CA ILE A 12 -16.66 -1.18 -11.03
C ILE A 12 -16.30 -2.63 -10.75
N ARG A 13 -15.31 -3.20 -11.45
CA ARG A 13 -14.89 -4.59 -11.25
C ARG A 13 -14.44 -4.84 -9.81
N SER A 14 -13.64 -3.94 -9.26
CA SER A 14 -13.08 -4.07 -7.92
C SER A 14 -14.13 -3.91 -6.83
N ILE A 15 -15.01 -2.92 -6.93
CA ILE A 15 -16.10 -2.72 -5.98
C ILE A 15 -17.05 -3.91 -6.01
N ARG A 16 -17.48 -4.39 -7.19
CA ARG A 16 -18.31 -5.59 -7.29
C ARG A 16 -17.63 -6.81 -6.67
N SER A 17 -16.36 -7.02 -6.98
CA SER A 17 -15.62 -8.14 -6.40
C SER A 17 -15.54 -8.07 -4.87
N LEU A 18 -15.41 -6.88 -4.29
CA LEU A 18 -15.38 -6.72 -2.84
C LEU A 18 -16.77 -6.84 -2.21
N GLU A 19 -17.81 -6.30 -2.86
CA GLU A 19 -19.21 -6.46 -2.45
C GLU A 19 -19.60 -7.94 -2.42
N ASP A 20 -19.30 -8.69 -3.49
CA ASP A 20 -19.62 -10.11 -3.62
C ASP A 20 -18.97 -10.96 -2.51
N ARG A 21 -17.75 -10.59 -2.09
CA ARG A 21 -16.96 -11.36 -1.13
C ARG A 21 -17.08 -10.91 0.31
N PHE A 22 -17.43 -9.65 0.56
CA PHE A 22 -17.38 -9.04 1.88
C PHE A 22 -18.47 -7.98 2.08
N ASN A 23 -18.38 -6.86 1.35
CA ASN A 23 -18.98 -5.61 1.82
C ASN A 23 -20.52 -5.59 1.73
N ALA A 24 -21.13 -6.46 0.92
CA ALA A 24 -22.59 -6.57 0.87
C ALA A 24 -23.20 -6.96 2.24
N LYS A 25 -22.43 -7.64 3.10
CA LYS A 25 -22.87 -8.05 4.45
C LYS A 25 -22.58 -6.99 5.53
N HIS A 26 -21.60 -6.12 5.32
CA HIS A 26 -21.06 -5.21 6.34
C HIS A 26 -21.36 -3.74 6.09
N GLN A 27 -21.54 -3.34 4.83
CA GLN A 27 -21.96 -2.00 4.41
C GLN A 27 -21.00 -0.88 4.84
N TYR A 28 -19.69 -1.14 4.83
CA TYR A 28 -18.70 -0.09 5.06
C TYR A 28 -18.71 0.91 3.89
N PRO A 29 -18.52 2.22 4.16
CA PRO A 29 -18.54 3.24 3.12
C PRO A 29 -17.30 3.19 2.24
N TYR A 30 -17.44 3.63 1.00
CA TYR A 30 -16.33 3.85 0.09
C TYR A 30 -15.95 5.34 0.05
N VAL A 31 -14.65 5.62 0.06
CA VAL A 31 -14.12 6.95 -0.27
C VAL A 31 -13.32 6.83 -1.57
N LEU A 32 -13.71 7.60 -2.58
CA LEU A 32 -13.02 7.70 -3.85
C LEU A 32 -12.39 9.08 -4.01
N LEU A 33 -11.10 9.10 -4.32
CA LEU A 33 -10.31 10.32 -4.45
C LEU A 33 -9.69 10.39 -5.85
N ASN A 34 -9.55 11.61 -6.36
CA ASN A 34 -9.00 11.91 -7.68
C ASN A 34 -8.36 13.31 -7.68
N GLU A 35 -7.33 13.52 -8.49
CA GLU A 35 -6.69 14.83 -8.67
C GLU A 35 -7.58 15.87 -9.38
N VAL A 36 -8.66 15.41 -10.01
CA VAL A 36 -9.70 16.25 -10.64
C VAL A 36 -11.10 15.80 -10.21
N PRO A 37 -12.15 16.63 -10.40
CA PRO A 37 -13.51 16.21 -10.16
C PRO A 37 -13.89 14.93 -10.92
N PHE A 38 -14.52 13.98 -10.21
CA PHE A 38 -15.17 12.84 -10.86
C PHE A 38 -16.34 13.29 -11.73
N SER A 39 -16.46 12.69 -12.91
CA SER A 39 -17.55 12.94 -13.85
C SER A 39 -18.88 12.40 -13.30
N ASP A 40 -19.98 12.96 -13.77
CA ASP A 40 -21.31 12.49 -13.38
C ASP A 40 -21.56 11.04 -13.81
N ASP A 41 -21.00 10.61 -14.94
CA ASP A 41 -21.08 9.21 -15.36
C ASP A 41 -20.32 8.29 -14.39
N PHE A 42 -19.11 8.68 -13.97
CA PHE A 42 -18.33 7.91 -13.01
C PHE A 42 -19.10 7.72 -11.69
N LYS A 43 -19.62 8.82 -11.12
CA LYS A 43 -20.39 8.80 -9.88
C LYS A 43 -21.65 7.94 -10.04
N ARG A 44 -22.45 8.21 -11.09
CA ARG A 44 -23.70 7.49 -11.37
C ARG A 44 -23.48 5.98 -11.49
N ARG A 45 -22.46 5.56 -12.23
CA ARG A 45 -22.19 4.14 -12.47
C ARG A 45 -21.72 3.39 -11.24
N LEU A 46 -20.95 4.04 -10.36
CA LEU A 46 -20.55 3.42 -9.10
C LEU A 46 -21.67 3.42 -8.05
N SER A 47 -22.50 4.46 -7.99
CA SER A 47 -23.61 4.54 -7.03
C SER A 47 -24.71 3.50 -7.23
N VAL A 48 -24.79 2.83 -8.38
CA VAL A 48 -25.82 1.80 -8.65
C VAL A 48 -25.34 0.36 -8.40
N ILE A 49 -24.04 0.14 -8.18
CA ILE A 49 -23.48 -1.22 -8.02
C ILE A 49 -23.30 -1.63 -6.56
N THR A 50 -23.47 -0.71 -5.61
CA THR A 50 -23.38 -0.98 -4.18
C THR A 50 -24.46 -0.19 -3.43
N PRO A 51 -25.09 -0.78 -2.41
CA PRO A 51 -25.94 -0.05 -1.47
C PRO A 51 -25.14 0.76 -0.43
N SER A 52 -23.83 0.51 -0.30
CA SER A 52 -22.95 1.22 0.64
C SER A 52 -22.77 2.68 0.23
N HIS A 53 -22.67 3.58 1.21
CA HIS A 53 -22.45 5.01 0.95
C HIS A 53 -21.10 5.25 0.24
N ILE A 54 -21.09 6.17 -0.73
CA ILE A 54 -19.88 6.54 -1.47
C ILE A 54 -19.63 8.05 -1.33
N ASP A 55 -18.50 8.41 -0.73
CA ASP A 55 -17.96 9.77 -0.73
C ASP A 55 -17.00 9.95 -1.92
N PHE A 56 -17.18 11.00 -2.72
CA PHE A 56 -16.30 11.38 -3.83
C PHE A 56 -15.56 12.68 -3.50
N GLY A 57 -14.23 12.62 -3.39
CA GLY A 57 -13.38 13.76 -3.04
C GLY A 57 -12.43 14.16 -4.15
N VAL A 58 -12.08 15.45 -4.17
CA VAL A 58 -11.01 16.00 -5.02
C VAL A 58 -9.81 16.27 -4.14
N ILE A 59 -8.65 15.77 -4.55
CA ILE A 59 -7.42 15.92 -3.80
C ILE A 59 -6.98 17.39 -3.83
N PRO A 60 -6.63 18.00 -2.68
CA PRO A 60 -6.04 19.33 -2.65
C PRO A 60 -4.79 19.42 -3.53
N ARG A 61 -4.66 20.50 -4.28
CA ARG A 61 -3.61 20.65 -5.30
C ARG A 61 -2.20 20.50 -4.69
N GLU A 62 -2.01 21.06 -3.51
CA GLU A 62 -0.79 21.03 -2.70
C GLU A 62 -0.37 19.62 -2.24
N HIS A 63 -1.32 18.68 -2.19
CA HIS A 63 -1.06 17.29 -1.80
C HIS A 63 -0.74 16.40 -3.00
N TRP A 64 -1.15 16.80 -4.21
CA TRP A 64 -0.97 16.00 -5.42
C TRP A 64 0.22 16.42 -6.28
N TYR A 65 0.32 17.72 -6.59
CA TYR A 65 1.28 18.19 -7.58
C TYR A 65 2.67 18.41 -6.98
N GLN A 66 3.69 18.29 -7.83
CA GLN A 66 5.08 18.52 -7.47
C GLN A 66 5.26 19.88 -6.75
N PRO A 67 5.90 19.89 -5.58
CA PRO A 67 6.10 21.12 -4.82
C PRO A 67 7.16 22.01 -5.48
N GLN A 68 7.07 23.32 -5.23
CA GLN A 68 7.87 24.35 -5.91
C GLN A 68 9.38 24.26 -5.62
N TRP A 69 9.78 23.62 -4.52
CA TRP A 69 11.18 23.48 -4.14
C TRP A 69 11.89 22.34 -4.91
N ILE A 70 11.16 21.54 -5.69
CA ILE A 70 11.76 20.55 -6.60
C ILE A 70 12.34 21.28 -7.82
N ASP A 71 13.62 21.01 -8.10
CA ASP A 71 14.29 21.42 -9.33
C ASP A 71 13.73 20.61 -10.51
N GLU A 72 12.88 21.25 -11.31
CA GLU A 72 12.22 20.64 -12.46
C GLU A 72 13.22 20.20 -13.56
N GLU A 73 14.33 20.91 -13.74
CA GLU A 73 15.35 20.54 -14.72
C GLU A 73 16.04 19.24 -14.28
N LYS A 74 16.41 19.15 -13.00
CA LYS A 74 16.98 17.93 -12.41
C LYS A 74 15.98 16.76 -12.47
N ALA A 75 14.72 16.98 -12.11
CA ALA A 75 13.69 15.95 -12.16
C ALA A 75 13.43 15.46 -13.60
N SER A 76 13.39 16.38 -14.57
CA SER A 76 13.25 16.03 -16.00
C SER A 76 14.40 15.15 -16.49
N LYS A 77 15.65 15.51 -16.19
CA LYS A 77 16.83 14.68 -16.54
C LYS A 77 16.78 13.30 -15.90
N ALA A 78 16.34 13.20 -14.65
CA ALA A 78 16.19 11.92 -13.96
C ALA A 78 15.13 11.02 -14.64
N ARG A 79 13.98 11.60 -15.02
CA ARG A 79 12.92 10.93 -15.77
C ARG A 79 13.39 10.46 -17.15
N GLU A 80 14.13 11.30 -17.88
CA GLU A 80 14.73 10.92 -19.17
C GLU A 80 15.71 9.76 -19.02
N ARG A 81 16.57 9.78 -18.00
CA ARG A 81 17.47 8.66 -17.68
C ARG A 81 16.68 7.38 -17.40
N MET A 82 15.70 7.44 -16.51
CA MET A 82 14.88 6.29 -16.15
C MET A 82 14.10 5.72 -17.36
N LYS A 83 13.67 6.59 -18.28
CA LYS A 83 13.08 6.17 -19.56
C LYS A 83 14.06 5.35 -20.41
N MET A 84 15.29 5.85 -20.56
CA MET A 84 16.34 5.15 -21.32
C MET A 84 16.71 3.80 -20.69
N GLU A 85 16.65 3.71 -19.36
CA GLU A 85 16.91 2.50 -18.58
C GLU A 85 15.70 1.54 -18.50
N ASN A 86 14.57 1.89 -19.14
CA ASN A 86 13.31 1.14 -19.10
C ASN A 86 12.76 0.90 -17.68
N VAL A 87 12.95 1.85 -16.77
CA VAL A 87 12.38 1.79 -15.42
C VAL A 87 10.87 2.01 -15.51
N LYS A 88 10.08 1.05 -15.02
CA LYS A 88 8.61 1.09 -15.08
C LYS A 88 8.07 2.37 -14.45
N TYR A 89 7.35 3.17 -15.24
CA TYR A 89 6.79 4.49 -14.89
C TYR A 89 7.82 5.56 -14.50
N GLY A 90 9.10 5.34 -14.75
CA GLY A 90 10.15 6.29 -14.37
C GLY A 90 10.09 7.64 -15.09
N ASP A 91 9.36 7.74 -16.21
CA ASP A 91 9.12 9.00 -16.93
C ASP A 91 7.74 9.63 -16.64
N SER A 92 6.94 9.04 -15.77
CA SER A 92 5.54 9.41 -15.55
C SER A 92 5.36 10.34 -14.35
N VAL A 93 5.32 11.66 -14.59
CA VAL A 93 5.04 12.67 -13.53
C VAL A 93 3.79 12.32 -12.70
N PRO A 94 2.64 11.92 -13.30
CA PRO A 94 1.48 11.57 -12.50
C PRO A 94 1.68 10.34 -11.61
N TYR A 95 2.58 9.43 -11.96
CA TYR A 95 2.91 8.27 -11.12
C TYR A 95 3.77 8.68 -9.92
N HIS A 96 4.73 9.58 -10.11
CA HIS A 96 5.51 10.15 -9.00
C HIS A 96 4.62 10.91 -8.01
N ASN A 97 3.68 11.71 -8.53
CA ASN A 97 2.66 12.38 -7.71
C ASN A 97 1.81 11.38 -6.91
N MET A 98 1.38 10.30 -7.54
CA MET A 98 0.60 9.24 -6.87
C MET A 98 1.40 8.57 -5.74
N CYS A 99 2.67 8.21 -5.98
CA CYS A 99 3.51 7.59 -4.96
C CYS A 99 3.72 8.53 -3.77
N ARG A 100 4.00 9.82 -4.02
CA ARG A 100 4.10 10.83 -2.95
C ARG A 100 2.78 11.02 -2.20
N TYR A 101 1.66 11.08 -2.92
CA TYR A 101 0.33 11.25 -2.34
C TYR A 101 -0.04 10.11 -1.38
N ASN A 102 0.16 8.88 -1.84
CA ASN A 102 -0.09 7.69 -1.01
C ASN A 102 0.90 7.59 0.15
N SER A 103 2.14 8.07 0.00
CA SER A 103 3.10 8.11 1.10
C SER A 103 2.73 9.15 2.18
N GLY A 104 2.28 10.34 1.79
CA GLY A 104 2.28 11.50 2.71
C GLY A 104 0.95 12.17 3.00
N PHE A 105 -0.09 11.89 2.22
CA PHE A 105 -1.23 12.82 2.15
C PHE A 105 -2.61 12.17 2.12
N PHE A 106 -2.77 10.93 1.65
CA PHE A 106 -4.12 10.34 1.56
C PHE A 106 -4.83 10.38 2.92
N TYR A 107 -4.13 10.02 4.00
CA TYR A 107 -4.65 10.00 5.37
C TYR A 107 -4.95 11.38 5.96
N LYS A 108 -4.54 12.46 5.27
CA LYS A 108 -4.82 13.87 5.62
C LYS A 108 -6.05 14.42 4.90
N HIS A 109 -6.63 13.68 3.95
CA HIS A 109 -7.82 14.14 3.24
C HIS A 109 -9.02 14.29 4.19
N GLU A 110 -9.83 15.34 4.02
CA GLU A 110 -10.94 15.69 4.92
C GLU A 110 -11.94 14.53 5.10
N LEU A 111 -12.31 13.86 4.00
CA LEU A 111 -13.23 12.71 3.99
C LEU A 111 -12.71 11.52 4.80
N LEU A 112 -11.40 11.44 5.02
CA LEU A 112 -10.78 10.34 5.74
C LEU A 112 -10.54 10.65 7.22
N GLN A 113 -10.70 11.91 7.67
CA GLN A 113 -10.42 12.30 9.07
C GLN A 113 -11.37 11.64 10.08
N LYS A 114 -12.59 11.30 9.65
CA LYS A 114 -13.60 10.64 10.50
C LYS A 114 -13.35 9.14 10.72
N TYR A 115 -12.37 8.54 10.03
CA TYR A 115 -12.10 7.10 10.10
C TYR A 115 -10.78 6.80 10.82
N LYS A 116 -10.82 5.74 11.64
CA LYS A 116 -9.65 5.11 12.25
C LYS A 116 -9.02 4.09 11.32
N TRP A 117 -9.81 3.31 10.58
CA TRP A 117 -9.30 2.27 9.69
C TRP A 117 -9.56 2.62 8.23
N TYR A 118 -8.68 2.18 7.34
CA TYR A 118 -8.93 2.16 5.90
C TYR A 118 -8.59 0.80 5.31
N TRP A 119 -9.26 0.47 4.21
CA TRP A 119 -8.87 -0.60 3.30
C TRP A 119 -8.59 0.01 1.93
N ARG A 120 -7.34 -0.03 1.49
CA ARG A 120 -6.96 0.38 0.15
C ARG A 120 -7.42 -0.68 -0.87
N VAL A 121 -8.19 -0.19 -1.84
CA VAL A 121 -8.68 -0.93 -2.99
C VAL A 121 -8.31 -0.12 -4.23
N GLU A 122 -7.57 -0.72 -5.15
CA GLU A 122 -7.23 -0.16 -6.46
C GLU A 122 -8.25 -0.60 -7.53
N PRO A 123 -8.36 0.10 -8.67
CA PRO A 123 -9.06 -0.43 -9.84
C PRO A 123 -8.46 -1.75 -10.34
N ASN A 124 -9.28 -2.62 -10.93
CA ASN A 124 -8.87 -3.89 -11.55
C ASN A 124 -8.39 -5.01 -10.61
N VAL A 125 -8.60 -4.88 -9.30
CA VAL A 125 -8.34 -5.97 -8.35
C VAL A 125 -9.46 -7.01 -8.31
N LYS A 126 -9.15 -8.21 -7.83
CA LYS A 126 -10.11 -9.30 -7.59
C LYS A 126 -9.95 -9.86 -6.17
N PHE A 127 -11.08 -10.19 -5.56
CA PHE A 127 -11.20 -10.96 -4.33
C PHE A 127 -11.73 -12.34 -4.67
N HIS A 128 -10.92 -13.36 -4.37
CA HIS A 128 -11.16 -14.73 -4.80
C HIS A 128 -11.94 -15.54 -3.78
N CYS A 129 -11.93 -15.14 -2.51
CA CYS A 129 -12.52 -15.86 -1.40
C CYS A 129 -13.56 -15.00 -0.68
N ASP A 130 -14.59 -15.65 -0.14
CA ASP A 130 -15.55 -15.03 0.77
C ASP A 130 -14.87 -14.72 2.10
N ILE A 131 -15.04 -13.48 2.55
CA ILE A 131 -14.37 -12.94 3.73
C ILE A 131 -15.41 -12.97 4.86
N ASN A 132 -15.38 -14.05 5.63
CA ASN A 132 -16.40 -14.33 6.65
C ASN A 132 -16.15 -13.62 7.99
N GLN A 133 -14.93 -13.16 8.24
CA GLN A 133 -14.56 -12.39 9.42
C GLN A 133 -14.33 -10.94 9.02
N ASP A 134 -14.89 -10.01 9.77
CA ASP A 134 -14.67 -8.58 9.55
C ASP A 134 -13.18 -8.23 9.80
N PRO A 135 -12.43 -7.82 8.77
CA PRO A 135 -11.00 -7.58 8.90
C PRO A 135 -10.71 -6.35 9.77
N PHE A 136 -11.58 -5.34 9.81
CA PHE A 136 -11.37 -4.19 10.68
C PHE A 136 -11.52 -4.58 12.15
N LEU A 137 -12.55 -5.37 12.47
CA LEU A 137 -12.72 -5.89 13.82
C LEU A 137 -11.60 -6.85 14.21
N LEU A 138 -11.13 -7.71 13.30
CA LEU A 138 -9.96 -8.57 13.55
C LEU A 138 -8.73 -7.72 13.91
N MET A 139 -8.46 -6.66 13.15
CA MET A 139 -7.30 -5.82 13.39
C MET A 139 -7.39 -5.13 14.75
N GLU A 140 -8.55 -4.53 15.06
CA GLU A 140 -8.77 -3.82 16.32
C GLU A 140 -8.76 -4.75 17.55
N GLN A 141 -9.38 -5.93 17.46
CA GLN A 141 -9.47 -6.86 18.58
C GLN A 141 -8.14 -7.57 18.90
N ASN A 142 -7.20 -7.59 17.96
CA ASN A 142 -5.94 -8.34 18.08
C ASN A 142 -4.70 -7.44 18.11
N ASP A 143 -4.86 -6.14 18.45
CA ASP A 143 -3.79 -5.14 18.52
C ASP A 143 -2.91 -5.13 17.24
N LYS A 144 -3.55 -5.25 16.07
CA LYS A 144 -2.87 -5.10 14.79
C LYS A 144 -2.95 -3.65 14.36
N ILE A 145 -2.04 -3.23 13.48
CA ILE A 145 -1.96 -1.86 12.98
C ILE A 145 -1.87 -1.86 11.45
N TYR A 146 -1.14 -2.80 10.84
CA TYR A 146 -0.95 -2.84 9.39
C TYR A 146 -1.14 -4.26 8.87
N GLY A 147 -1.94 -4.42 7.81
CA GLY A 147 -2.24 -5.73 7.23
C GLY A 147 -2.08 -5.78 5.72
N PHE A 148 -1.55 -6.90 5.24
CA PHE A 148 -1.19 -7.12 3.82
C PHE A 148 -1.54 -8.52 3.33
N THR A 149 -1.56 -8.70 2.00
CA THR A 149 -1.76 -10.01 1.33
C THR A 149 -0.59 -10.43 0.44
N ILE A 150 0.21 -9.49 -0.07
CA ILE A 150 1.36 -9.79 -0.94
C ILE A 150 2.59 -9.02 -0.45
N ALA A 151 3.76 -9.66 -0.49
CA ALA A 151 5.05 -9.04 -0.24
C ALA A 151 6.03 -9.39 -1.37
N THR A 152 6.78 -8.42 -1.87
CA THR A 152 7.63 -8.56 -3.06
C THR A 152 8.90 -7.72 -2.97
N TYR A 153 9.81 -7.90 -3.92
CA TYR A 153 11.01 -7.08 -4.06
C TYR A 153 10.74 -5.82 -4.90
N GLU A 154 11.25 -4.68 -4.43
CA GLU A 154 11.26 -3.45 -5.24
C GLU A 154 12.37 -3.50 -6.30
N ILE A 155 12.13 -2.81 -7.41
CA ILE A 155 13.09 -2.58 -8.47
C ILE A 155 14.21 -1.68 -7.93
N SER A 156 15.45 -2.14 -7.90
CA SER A 156 16.55 -1.36 -7.30
C SER A 156 16.74 0.02 -7.92
N ALA A 157 16.51 0.14 -9.24
CA ALA A 157 16.66 1.39 -9.97
C ALA A 157 15.68 2.49 -9.53
N THR A 158 14.59 2.15 -8.83
CA THR A 158 13.57 3.12 -8.41
C THR A 158 13.89 3.76 -7.07
N ILE A 159 14.76 3.13 -6.26
CA ILE A 159 15.07 3.49 -4.88
C ILE A 159 16.59 3.46 -4.54
N PRO A 160 17.51 3.89 -5.43
CA PRO A 160 18.95 3.75 -5.19
C PRO A 160 19.45 4.44 -3.91
N SER A 161 18.82 5.53 -3.45
CA SER A 161 19.21 6.21 -2.21
C SER A 161 18.20 6.10 -1.06
N LEU A 162 17.10 5.36 -1.22
CA LEU A 162 16.06 5.28 -0.18
C LEU A 162 16.63 4.79 1.15
N TRP A 163 17.40 3.69 1.14
CA TRP A 163 17.91 3.10 2.38
C TRP A 163 18.95 3.97 3.10
N SER A 164 19.72 4.80 2.38
CA SER A 164 20.66 5.71 3.02
C SER A 164 19.92 6.78 3.82
N HIS A 165 18.86 7.37 3.25
CA HIS A 165 18.00 8.32 3.97
C HIS A 165 17.28 7.65 5.15
N VAL A 166 16.81 6.41 5.00
CA VAL A 166 16.24 5.64 6.12
C VAL A 166 17.27 5.45 7.23
N THR A 167 18.50 5.10 6.88
CA THR A 167 19.58 4.90 7.87
C THR A 167 19.96 6.21 8.57
N GLU A 168 19.93 7.34 7.86
CA GLU A 168 20.11 8.67 8.43
C GLU A 168 18.99 9.01 9.41
N PHE A 169 17.74 8.78 9.04
CA PHE A 169 16.58 8.97 9.91
C PHE A 169 16.66 8.11 11.17
N MET A 170 16.96 6.82 11.04
CA MET A 170 17.12 5.91 12.19
C MET A 170 18.20 6.36 13.18
N LYS A 171 19.28 6.97 12.69
CA LYS A 171 20.34 7.52 13.54
C LYS A 171 19.91 8.81 14.25
N ALA A 172 19.13 9.64 13.57
CA ALA A 172 18.62 10.90 14.11
C ALA A 172 17.47 10.68 15.12
N HIS A 173 16.66 9.64 14.90
CA HIS A 173 15.45 9.34 15.67
C HIS A 173 15.41 7.88 16.17
N PRO A 174 16.38 7.44 17.00
CA PRO A 174 16.38 6.10 17.56
C PRO A 174 15.13 5.82 18.43
N GLU A 175 14.49 6.86 18.98
CA GLU A 175 13.27 6.78 19.79
C GLU A 175 12.06 6.23 19.04
N TYR A 176 12.02 6.33 17.71
CA TYR A 176 10.93 5.80 16.90
C TYR A 176 11.12 4.35 16.49
N ILE A 177 12.30 3.76 16.74
CA ILE A 177 12.62 2.40 16.30
C ILE A 177 12.13 1.41 17.36
N ALA A 178 11.10 0.63 17.01
CA ALA A 178 10.54 -0.35 17.92
C ALA A 178 11.54 -1.48 18.21
N GLN A 179 11.66 -1.90 19.47
CA GLN A 179 12.63 -2.93 19.90
C GLN A 179 12.43 -4.29 19.21
N ASN A 180 11.17 -4.68 18.99
CA ASN A 180 10.79 -5.95 18.35
C ASN A 180 10.23 -5.71 16.94
N ASN A 181 10.87 -4.83 16.17
CA ASN A 181 10.43 -4.49 14.81
C ASN A 181 10.70 -5.61 13.79
N SER A 182 10.44 -5.31 12.51
CA SER A 182 10.63 -6.23 11.38
C SER A 182 11.91 -5.96 10.59
N MET A 183 12.99 -5.55 11.25
CA MET A 183 14.29 -5.32 10.59
C MET A 183 14.77 -6.54 9.77
N GLU A 184 14.53 -7.76 10.25
CA GLU A 184 14.90 -8.99 9.52
C GLU A 184 14.15 -9.14 8.19
N PHE A 185 12.91 -8.64 8.10
CA PHE A 185 12.17 -8.59 6.86
C PHE A 185 12.76 -7.56 5.88
N LEU A 186 13.20 -6.41 6.38
CA LEU A 186 13.76 -5.32 5.56
C LEU A 186 15.24 -5.54 5.19
N SER A 187 16.01 -6.26 6.01
CA SER A 187 17.46 -6.35 5.85
C SER A 187 18.01 -7.69 6.32
N SER A 188 18.52 -8.48 5.37
CA SER A 188 19.29 -9.69 5.66
C SER A 188 20.65 -9.41 6.32
N THR A 189 21.07 -8.15 6.39
CA THR A 189 22.36 -7.72 6.94
C THR A 189 22.20 -6.91 8.24
N HIS A 190 21.05 -7.05 8.91
CA HIS A 190 20.72 -6.39 10.18
C HIS A 190 20.82 -4.86 10.08
N GLY A 191 20.24 -4.30 9.03
CA GLY A 191 20.13 -2.85 8.81
C GLY A 191 21.24 -2.24 7.97
N ARG A 192 22.31 -2.97 7.64
CA ARG A 192 23.41 -2.43 6.82
C ARG A 192 22.99 -2.14 5.38
N THR A 193 22.13 -2.98 4.81
CA THR A 193 21.62 -2.84 3.44
C THR A 193 20.15 -3.23 3.37
N TYR A 194 19.36 -2.52 2.57
CA TYR A 194 17.99 -2.91 2.26
C TYR A 194 17.97 -4.13 1.33
N ASN A 195 17.23 -5.18 1.67
CA ASN A 195 17.02 -6.32 0.78
C ASN A 195 15.96 -6.04 -0.31
N ARG A 196 15.25 -4.90 -0.21
CA ARG A 196 14.17 -4.40 -1.09
C ARG A 196 12.80 -5.04 -0.87
N CYS A 197 12.64 -5.88 0.15
CA CYS A 197 11.35 -6.46 0.49
C CYS A 197 10.38 -5.41 1.02
N HIS A 198 9.17 -5.41 0.47
CA HIS A 198 8.09 -4.56 0.89
C HIS A 198 6.74 -5.28 0.78
N PHE A 199 5.77 -4.84 1.57
CA PHE A 199 4.36 -5.16 1.44
C PHE A 199 3.77 -4.41 0.25
N TRP A 200 2.98 -5.09 -0.58
CA TRP A 200 2.49 -4.53 -1.82
C TRP A 200 1.23 -3.68 -1.59
N SER A 201 1.43 -2.36 -1.53
CA SER A 201 0.48 -1.39 -0.99
C SER A 201 -0.85 -1.22 -1.73
N ASN A 202 -1.04 -1.84 -2.91
CA ASN A 202 -2.36 -1.82 -3.56
C ASN A 202 -3.43 -2.57 -2.75
N PHE A 203 -3.02 -3.48 -1.86
CA PHE A 203 -3.82 -4.00 -0.77
C PHE A 203 -3.19 -3.58 0.56
N GLU A 204 -3.94 -2.81 1.35
CA GLU A 204 -3.57 -2.47 2.72
C GLU A 204 -4.84 -2.35 3.55
N ILE A 205 -4.84 -2.95 4.74
CA ILE A 205 -5.81 -2.64 5.79
C ILE A 205 -5.00 -2.14 6.98
N ALA A 206 -5.14 -0.86 7.33
CA ALA A 206 -4.30 -0.28 8.35
C ALA A 206 -4.99 0.80 9.18
N ASP A 207 -4.45 1.01 10.38
CA ASP A 207 -4.85 2.06 11.30
C ASP A 207 -4.29 3.41 10.80
N MET A 208 -5.17 4.37 10.59
CA MET A 208 -4.87 5.71 10.13
C MET A 208 -4.07 6.51 11.17
N ASP A 209 -4.18 6.17 12.46
CA ASP A 209 -3.46 6.85 13.52
C ASP A 209 -1.96 6.53 13.47
N PHE A 210 -1.57 5.39 12.88
CA PHE A 210 -0.17 5.11 12.56
C PHE A 210 0.42 6.15 11.62
N TRP A 211 -0.29 6.45 10.52
CA TRP A 211 0.15 7.45 9.53
C TRP A 211 0.07 8.88 10.07
N ARG A 212 -0.89 9.15 10.95
CA ARG A 212 -1.03 10.46 11.61
C ARG A 212 -0.03 10.67 12.76
N GLY A 213 0.62 9.60 13.21
CA GLY A 213 1.55 9.62 14.33
C GLY A 213 2.81 10.44 14.05
N GLU A 214 3.47 10.86 15.13
CA GLU A 214 4.68 11.69 15.09
C GLU A 214 5.82 11.00 14.34
N ALA A 215 6.07 9.72 14.61
CA ALA A 215 7.12 8.93 13.97
C ALA A 215 6.97 8.88 12.44
N TYR A 216 5.76 8.58 11.95
CA TYR A 216 5.52 8.50 10.50
C TYR A 216 5.57 9.89 9.85
N THR A 217 5.01 10.90 10.51
CA THR A 217 5.05 12.28 10.02
C THR A 217 6.49 12.76 9.84
N ALA A 218 7.34 12.60 10.87
CA ALA A 218 8.75 12.97 10.81
C ALA A 218 9.50 12.16 9.74
N PHE A 219 9.21 10.87 9.60
CA PHE A 219 9.81 10.02 8.58
C PHE A 219 9.45 10.46 7.16
N PHE A 220 8.17 10.67 6.89
CA PHE A 220 7.71 11.14 5.59
C PHE A 220 8.31 12.52 5.27
N GLU A 221 8.34 13.46 6.22
CA GLU A 221 8.92 14.79 6.01
C GLU A 221 10.43 14.72 5.71
N HIS A 222 11.17 13.85 6.39
CA HIS A 222 12.58 13.59 6.11
C HIS A 222 12.78 13.06 4.68
N LEU A 223 11.96 12.09 4.25
CA LEU A 223 12.02 11.54 2.90
C LEU A 223 11.58 12.55 1.85
N ASP A 224 10.51 13.30 2.08
CA ASP A 224 9.99 14.30 1.16
C ASP A 224 11.02 15.41 0.94
N ALA A 225 11.68 15.89 1.99
CA ALA A 225 12.72 16.92 1.90
C ALA A 225 13.91 16.56 0.98
N SER A 226 14.15 15.27 0.72
CA SER A 226 15.18 14.83 -0.22
C SER A 226 14.84 15.13 -1.69
N GLY A 227 13.54 15.26 -2.01
CA GLY A 227 13.03 15.37 -3.38
C GLY A 227 13.08 14.08 -4.20
N ASN A 228 13.47 12.95 -3.62
CA ASN A 228 13.67 11.70 -4.36
C ASN A 228 12.38 10.99 -4.78
N PHE A 229 11.21 11.43 -4.31
CA PHE A 229 9.95 11.10 -4.99
C PHE A 229 9.93 11.59 -6.45
N TYR A 230 10.76 12.58 -6.82
CA TYR A 230 10.85 13.16 -8.16
C TYR A 230 12.22 12.99 -8.82
N TYR A 231 13.32 12.97 -8.06
CA TYR A 231 14.67 12.72 -8.58
C TYR A 231 14.99 11.22 -8.74
N GLU A 232 14.26 10.37 -8.01
CA GLU A 232 14.19 8.92 -8.20
C GLU A 232 12.72 8.55 -8.42
N ARG A 233 12.30 7.30 -8.15
CA ARG A 233 10.89 6.87 -8.30
C ARG A 233 10.43 6.10 -7.06
N TRP A 234 10.63 6.70 -5.89
CA TRP A 234 10.23 6.11 -4.61
C TRP A 234 8.74 5.82 -4.60
N GLY A 235 8.38 4.55 -4.47
CA GLY A 235 7.01 4.10 -4.32
C GLY A 235 6.51 4.23 -2.90
N ASP A 236 5.21 4.40 -2.71
CA ASP A 236 4.56 4.34 -1.40
C ASP A 236 4.72 2.96 -0.75
N ALA A 237 4.68 1.88 -1.52
CA ALA A 237 4.85 0.52 -1.05
C ALA A 237 6.15 0.31 -0.20
N PRO A 238 7.36 0.58 -0.72
CA PRO A 238 8.57 0.49 0.09
C PRO A 238 8.61 1.52 1.23
N VAL A 239 8.06 2.72 1.07
CA VAL A 239 8.01 3.74 2.15
C VAL A 239 7.14 3.26 3.33
N HIS A 240 5.91 2.82 3.06
CA HIS A 240 4.99 2.26 4.05
C HIS A 240 5.60 1.03 4.75
N SER A 241 6.21 0.14 3.96
CA SER A 241 6.78 -1.10 4.50
C SER A 241 7.97 -0.87 5.40
N ILE A 242 8.84 0.08 5.04
CA ILE A 242 9.96 0.47 5.89
C ILE A 242 9.45 1.11 7.17
N ALA A 243 8.50 2.04 7.09
CA ALA A 243 7.92 2.66 8.27
C ALA A 243 7.26 1.61 9.20
N ALA A 244 6.37 0.77 8.66
CA ALA A 244 5.72 -0.29 9.44
C ALA A 244 6.77 -1.24 10.04
N GLY A 245 7.75 -1.67 9.24
CA GLY A 245 8.78 -2.60 9.66
C GLY A 245 9.82 -2.03 10.63
N LEU A 246 9.89 -0.71 10.83
CA LEU A 246 10.79 -0.07 11.79
C LEU A 246 10.06 0.44 13.05
N PHE A 247 8.87 1.02 12.88
CA PHE A 247 8.17 1.76 13.93
C PHE A 247 7.14 0.93 14.68
N LEU A 248 6.70 -0.20 14.10
CA LEU A 248 5.79 -1.12 14.75
C LEU A 248 6.54 -2.31 15.33
N ARG A 249 5.96 -2.92 16.36
CA ARG A 249 6.37 -4.28 16.72
C ARG A 249 5.90 -5.24 15.62
N ARG A 250 6.69 -6.26 15.32
CA ARG A 250 6.39 -7.24 14.27
C ARG A 250 5.04 -7.96 14.48
N ASP A 251 4.59 -8.12 15.72
CA ASP A 251 3.29 -8.73 16.04
C ASP A 251 2.09 -7.83 15.71
N GLN A 252 2.30 -6.52 15.50
CA GLN A 252 1.25 -5.59 15.08
C GLN A 252 1.05 -5.57 13.56
N ILE A 253 1.90 -6.26 12.80
CA ILE A 253 1.74 -6.43 11.34
C ILE A 253 1.10 -7.78 11.05
N HIS A 254 0.06 -7.79 10.23
CA HIS A 254 -0.78 -8.97 9.97
C HIS A 254 -0.72 -9.40 8.50
N PHE A 255 -0.47 -10.68 8.27
CA PHE A 255 -0.65 -11.29 6.96
C PHE A 255 -2.05 -11.91 6.87
N PHE A 256 -2.88 -11.41 5.94
CA PHE A 256 -4.23 -11.93 5.72
C PHE A 256 -4.21 -13.19 4.85
N GLU A 257 -3.89 -14.33 5.45
CA GLU A 257 -3.86 -15.63 4.77
C GLU A 257 -5.22 -16.05 4.19
N ASN A 258 -6.32 -15.52 4.73
CA ASN A 258 -7.68 -15.88 4.33
C ASN A 258 -8.28 -14.96 3.25
N ILE A 259 -7.61 -13.87 2.87
CA ILE A 259 -8.13 -12.92 1.87
C ILE A 259 -7.47 -13.18 0.52
N GLY A 260 -7.98 -14.15 -0.24
CA GLY A 260 -7.52 -14.39 -1.61
C GLY A 260 -7.67 -13.14 -2.47
N TYR A 261 -6.56 -12.63 -2.99
CA TYR A 261 -6.47 -11.30 -3.60
C TYR A 261 -5.61 -11.35 -4.86
N GLN A 262 -5.95 -10.54 -5.86
CA GLN A 262 -5.17 -10.40 -7.09
C GLN A 262 -5.16 -8.96 -7.58
N HIS A 263 -3.98 -8.51 -8.00
CA HIS A 263 -3.76 -7.30 -8.77
C HIS A 263 -2.85 -7.64 -9.95
N ASP A 264 -3.25 -7.29 -11.16
CA ASP A 264 -2.59 -7.72 -12.40
C ASP A 264 -2.35 -9.25 -12.43
N ASP A 265 -1.11 -9.68 -12.67
CA ASP A 265 -0.72 -11.09 -12.81
C ASP A 265 -0.40 -11.77 -11.47
N TRP A 266 -0.31 -11.01 -10.37
CA TRP A 266 0.06 -11.56 -9.07
C TRP A 266 -1.17 -11.80 -8.21
N SER A 267 -1.29 -13.03 -7.71
CA SER A 267 -2.40 -13.46 -6.87
C SER A 267 -1.87 -14.08 -5.59
N HIS A 268 -2.34 -13.60 -4.44
CA HIS A 268 -2.32 -14.38 -3.22
C HIS A 268 -3.53 -15.32 -3.22
N CYS A 269 -3.30 -16.61 -3.01
CA CYS A 269 -4.35 -17.61 -2.86
C CYS A 269 -4.08 -18.43 -1.59
N PRO A 270 -5.06 -18.59 -0.66
CA PRO A 270 -4.85 -19.34 0.58
C PRO A 270 -4.38 -20.77 0.31
N LEU A 271 -3.21 -21.13 0.82
CA LEU A 271 -2.61 -22.46 0.58
C LEU A 271 -3.19 -23.58 1.46
N PRO A 272 -3.57 -23.34 2.73
CA PRO A 272 -4.22 -24.39 3.51
C PRO A 272 -5.61 -24.71 2.96
N ASP A 273 -5.86 -25.99 2.63
CA ASP A 273 -7.14 -26.45 2.06
C ASP A 273 -8.34 -26.02 2.88
N LYS A 274 -8.24 -26.09 4.22
CA LYS A 274 -9.30 -25.65 5.12
C LYS A 274 -9.71 -24.19 4.89
N ILE A 275 -8.75 -23.27 4.82
CA ILE A 275 -9.02 -21.84 4.61
C ILE A 275 -9.59 -21.61 3.21
N TRP A 276 -9.04 -22.31 2.22
CA TRP A 276 -9.47 -22.21 0.83
C TRP A 276 -10.93 -22.68 0.63
N GLU A 277 -11.27 -23.82 1.23
CA GLU A 277 -12.62 -24.41 1.18
C GLU A 277 -13.65 -23.59 1.97
N GLU A 278 -13.33 -23.19 3.21
CA GLU A 278 -14.21 -22.36 4.05
C GLU A 278 -14.46 -20.98 3.43
N GLY A 279 -13.43 -20.41 2.79
CA GLY A 279 -13.52 -19.18 2.02
C GLY A 279 -14.20 -19.34 0.66
N ARG A 280 -14.62 -20.54 0.24
CA ARG A 280 -15.18 -20.81 -1.10
C ARG A 280 -14.35 -20.16 -2.21
N CYS A 281 -13.04 -20.29 -2.12
CA CYS A 281 -12.10 -19.58 -2.96
C CYS A 281 -12.20 -20.01 -4.43
N ALA A 282 -12.09 -19.05 -5.35
CA ALA A 282 -12.09 -19.28 -6.80
C ALA A 282 -10.68 -19.33 -7.42
N CYS A 283 -9.63 -19.02 -6.64
CA CYS A 283 -8.25 -19.00 -7.12
C CYS A 283 -7.63 -20.41 -7.13
N ASN A 284 -6.62 -20.59 -7.99
CA ASN A 284 -5.81 -21.82 -8.02
C ASN A 284 -4.60 -21.66 -7.09
N GLN A 285 -4.54 -22.45 -6.02
CA GLN A 285 -3.47 -22.42 -5.02
C GLN A 285 -2.07 -22.59 -5.63
N ARG A 286 -1.95 -23.32 -6.75
CA ARG A 286 -0.66 -23.52 -7.46
C ARG A 286 -0.12 -22.25 -8.11
N ASN A 287 -0.99 -21.26 -8.33
CA ASN A 287 -0.62 -19.98 -8.92
C ASN A 287 -0.42 -18.90 -7.85
N SER A 288 -0.42 -19.27 -6.56
CA SER A 288 -0.18 -18.31 -5.47
C SER A 288 1.23 -17.72 -5.58
N PHE A 289 1.33 -16.40 -5.52
CA PHE A 289 2.58 -15.66 -5.55
C PHE A 289 3.41 -15.85 -4.27
N ASP A 290 2.80 -16.29 -3.17
CA ASP A 290 3.42 -16.33 -1.84
C ASP A 290 4.81 -16.98 -1.81
N TYR A 291 5.06 -18.04 -2.58
CA TYR A 291 6.37 -18.70 -2.64
C TYR A 291 7.03 -18.63 -4.03
N ASP A 292 6.62 -17.67 -4.87
CA ASP A 292 7.37 -17.33 -6.08
C ASP A 292 8.76 -16.77 -5.72
N SER A 293 9.73 -16.93 -6.62
CA SER A 293 11.09 -16.39 -6.49
C SER A 293 11.14 -14.86 -6.27
N SER A 294 10.12 -14.14 -6.72
CA SER A 294 9.97 -12.69 -6.60
C SER A 294 9.18 -12.26 -5.36
N SER A 295 8.76 -13.22 -4.53
CA SER A 295 8.03 -12.97 -3.29
C SER A 295 8.96 -12.82 -2.10
N CYS A 296 8.58 -11.92 -1.19
CA CYS A 296 9.22 -11.74 0.12
C CYS A 296 8.47 -12.42 1.26
N LYS A 297 7.34 -13.08 0.99
CA LYS A 297 6.59 -13.83 1.99
C LYS A 297 7.39 -14.97 2.65
N PRO A 298 8.33 -15.68 1.98
CA PRO A 298 9.17 -16.67 2.67
C PRO A 298 10.11 -16.05 3.72
N ILE A 299 10.52 -14.79 3.52
CA ILE A 299 11.33 -14.04 4.51
C ILE A 299 10.44 -13.64 5.69
N TRP A 300 9.23 -13.14 5.40
CA TRP A 300 8.23 -12.83 6.41
C TRP A 300 7.93 -14.03 7.31
N ASP A 301 7.63 -15.21 6.73
CA ASP A 301 7.30 -16.41 7.50
C ASP A 301 8.45 -16.87 8.40
N ARG A 302 9.69 -16.80 7.89
CA ARG A 302 10.88 -17.15 8.67
C ARG A 302 11.10 -16.21 9.84
N MET A 303 10.84 -14.91 9.66
CA MET A 303 10.94 -13.94 10.75
C MET A 303 9.86 -14.20 11.80
N MET A 304 8.63 -14.48 11.37
CA MET A 304 7.50 -14.71 12.27
C MET A 304 7.62 -16.04 13.04
N SER A 305 8.17 -17.10 12.42
CA SER A 305 8.35 -18.40 13.08
C SER A 305 9.42 -18.42 14.17
N GLN A 306 10.36 -17.47 14.18
CA GLN A 306 11.35 -17.31 15.25
C GLN A 306 10.77 -16.62 16.50
N SER A 307 9.48 -16.28 16.50
CA SER A 307 8.80 -15.53 17.56
C SER A 307 7.96 -16.39 18.50
N THR A 308 7.83 -17.69 18.20
CA THR A 308 7.10 -18.71 18.96
C THR A 308 8.06 -19.67 19.63
#